data_AF-A0A090SDS1-F1
#
_entry.id   AF-A0A090SDS1-F1
#
_cell.length_a   1.000
_cell.length_b   1.000
_cell.length_c   1.000
_cell.angle_alpha   90.00
_cell.angle_beta   90.00
_cell.angle_gamma   90.00
#
_symmetry.space_group_name_H-M   'P 1'
#
loop_
_entity.id
_entity.type
_entity.pdbx_description
1 polymer ?
#
loop_
_entity_poly.entity_id
_entity_poly.type
_entity_poly.pdbx_seq_one_letter_code
_entity_poly.pdbx_strand_id
1 'polypeptide(L)'
;MMRSQSLLIKASILSVITLLAGCGTEEESSVAEVEALTVSTTNVALSPSYQVRREYVGTVRAGQQANLGFELAGKVETIRVDVGDTVTKDTPLIQLNTDLLHTELGQLNAQDKEVRAQLNLVNANLKRQQSLKAKGFSADAEIDALTSEKGVLQAT
;
A
#
# COMPACT_ATOMS: atom_id res chain seq x y z
N MET A 1 -16.06 12.47 -126.67
CA MET A 1 -14.69 11.95 -126.50
C MET A 1 -13.77 13.16 -126.30
N MET A 2 -12.91 13.13 -125.27
CA MET A 2 -12.10 14.23 -124.71
C MET A 2 -12.78 15.15 -123.68
N ARG A 3 -12.04 15.40 -122.58
CA ARG A 3 -12.32 16.21 -121.37
C ARG A 3 -13.04 15.58 -120.17
N SER A 4 -13.29 14.26 -120.16
CA SER A 4 -13.37 13.49 -118.89
C SER A 4 -12.03 13.50 -118.11
N GLN A 5 -10.96 14.03 -118.70
CA GLN A 5 -9.68 14.31 -118.03
C GLN A 5 -9.60 15.67 -117.30
N SER A 6 -10.52 16.60 -117.56
CA SER A 6 -10.57 17.89 -116.82
C SER A 6 -11.31 17.76 -115.46
N LEU A 7 -12.09 16.68 -115.28
CA LEU A 7 -12.74 16.33 -114.02
C LEU A 7 -11.73 15.82 -112.97
N LEU A 8 -10.68 15.09 -113.39
CA LEU A 8 -9.69 14.50 -112.48
C LEU A 8 -8.73 15.55 -111.88
N ILE A 9 -8.42 16.62 -112.61
CA ILE A 9 -7.60 17.75 -112.10
C ILE A 9 -8.41 18.64 -111.15
N LYS A 10 -9.70 18.87 -111.44
CA LYS A 10 -10.60 19.61 -110.55
C LYS A 10 -10.89 18.85 -109.23
N ALA A 11 -10.93 17.52 -109.27
CA ALA A 11 -11.08 16.69 -108.07
C ALA A 11 -9.83 16.73 -107.16
N SER A 12 -8.63 16.83 -107.74
CA SER A 12 -7.37 16.93 -106.98
C SER A 12 -7.21 18.29 -106.28
N ILE A 13 -7.62 19.39 -106.93
CA ILE A 13 -7.58 20.75 -106.34
C ILE A 13 -8.66 20.94 -105.27
N LEU A 14 -9.82 20.26 -105.39
CA LEU A 14 -10.89 20.33 -104.39
C LEU A 14 -10.55 19.55 -103.10
N SER A 15 -9.78 18.47 -103.20
CA SER A 15 -9.35 17.66 -102.05
C SER A 15 -8.36 18.41 -101.13
N VAL A 16 -7.42 19.18 -101.70
CA VAL A 16 -6.38 19.89 -100.93
C VAL A 16 -6.93 21.10 -100.15
N ILE A 17 -8.03 21.72 -100.62
CA ILE A 17 -8.66 22.87 -99.92
C ILE A 17 -9.47 22.41 -98.69
N THR A 18 -10.02 21.19 -98.70
CA THR A 18 -10.75 20.62 -97.55
C THR A 18 -9.85 20.28 -96.34
N LEU A 19 -8.54 20.08 -96.53
CA LEU A 19 -7.63 19.77 -95.43
C LEU A 19 -7.12 21.00 -94.66
N LEU A 20 -7.37 22.24 -95.15
CA LEU A 20 -6.90 23.47 -94.49
C LEU A 20 -8.01 24.26 -93.76
N ALA A 21 -9.26 23.81 -93.79
CA ALA A 21 -10.41 24.50 -93.17
C ALA A 21 -10.84 23.91 -91.80
N GLY A 22 -9.95 23.19 -91.12
CA GLY A 22 -10.24 22.50 -89.84
C GLY A 22 -9.63 23.15 -88.58
N CYS A 23 -9.14 24.39 -88.65
CA CYS A 23 -8.56 25.08 -87.51
C CYS A 23 -9.30 26.41 -87.28
N GLY A 24 -10.14 26.45 -86.24
CA GLY A 24 -10.79 27.67 -85.78
C GLY A 24 -12.14 27.43 -85.11
N THR A 25 -12.14 27.15 -83.81
CA THR A 25 -13.29 27.37 -82.94
C THR A 25 -12.82 28.16 -81.73
N GLU A 26 -13.14 29.45 -81.74
CA GLU A 26 -13.12 30.33 -80.56
C GLU A 26 -14.35 29.99 -79.72
N GLU A 27 -14.14 29.56 -78.48
CA GLU A 27 -15.20 29.41 -77.49
C GLU A 27 -15.25 30.67 -76.61
N GLU A 28 -16.35 31.41 -76.71
CA GLU A 28 -16.74 32.43 -75.73
C GLU A 28 -16.92 31.76 -74.36
N SER A 29 -15.97 31.98 -73.45
CA SER A 29 -16.10 31.64 -72.04
C SER A 29 -17.12 32.57 -71.36
N SER A 30 -18.39 32.17 -71.42
CA SER A 30 -19.36 32.48 -70.39
C SER A 30 -18.79 32.05 -69.04
N VAL A 31 -18.64 32.98 -68.09
CA VAL A 31 -18.32 32.66 -66.70
C VAL A 31 -19.47 31.84 -66.14
N ALA A 32 -19.34 30.52 -66.27
CA ALA A 32 -20.26 29.57 -65.69
C ALA A 32 -20.23 29.77 -64.16
N GLU A 33 -21.40 30.07 -63.60
CA GLU A 33 -21.66 30.00 -62.17
C GLU A 33 -21.22 28.61 -61.70
N VAL A 34 -20.11 28.55 -60.97
CA VAL A 34 -19.55 27.28 -60.50
C VAL A 34 -20.54 26.72 -59.49
N GLU A 35 -21.32 25.71 -59.89
CA GLU A 35 -22.17 24.98 -58.96
C GLU A 35 -21.30 24.44 -57.83
N ALA A 36 -21.48 25.01 -56.63
CA ALA A 36 -20.71 24.61 -55.47
C ALA A 36 -21.04 23.15 -55.14
N LEU A 37 -20.04 22.28 -55.26
CA LEU A 37 -20.13 20.88 -54.88
C LEU A 37 -20.62 20.78 -53.42
N THR A 38 -21.83 20.26 -53.24
CA THR A 38 -22.42 20.11 -51.91
C THR A 38 -21.71 19.02 -51.14
N VAL A 39 -21.35 19.32 -49.90
CA VAL A 39 -20.70 18.40 -48.96
C VAL A 39 -21.63 18.10 -47.79
N SER A 40 -21.62 16.86 -47.33
CA SER A 40 -22.38 16.46 -46.14
C SER A 40 -21.65 16.95 -44.88
N THR A 41 -22.34 17.76 -44.07
CA THR A 41 -21.82 18.23 -42.78
C THR A 41 -22.66 17.70 -41.63
N THR A 42 -22.09 17.67 -40.43
CA THR A 42 -22.79 17.31 -39.21
C THR A 42 -22.35 18.25 -38.10
N ASN A 43 -23.32 18.83 -37.39
CA ASN A 43 -23.06 19.69 -36.25
C ASN A 43 -22.73 18.83 -35.03
N VAL A 44 -21.52 19.00 -34.48
CA VAL A 44 -21.08 18.30 -33.27
C VAL A 44 -21.22 19.24 -32.09
N ALA A 45 -21.95 18.82 -31.06
CA ALA A 45 -22.02 19.55 -29.80
C ALA A 45 -20.80 19.18 -28.93
N LEU A 46 -20.15 20.19 -28.37
CA LEU A 46 -18.98 19.99 -27.51
C LEU A 46 -19.41 19.33 -26.19
N SER A 47 -18.96 18.10 -25.96
CA SER A 47 -19.16 17.46 -24.66
C SER A 47 -18.09 17.96 -23.68
N PRO A 48 -18.45 18.37 -22.45
CA PRO A 48 -17.49 18.84 -21.46
C PRO A 48 -16.52 17.75 -20.98
N SER A 49 -16.85 16.48 -21.18
CA SER A 49 -15.94 15.36 -20.92
C SER A 49 -16.29 14.13 -21.76
N TYR A 50 -15.35 13.18 -21.79
CA TYR A 50 -15.52 11.89 -22.44
C TYR A 50 -14.91 10.81 -21.55
N GLN A 51 -15.75 9.86 -21.10
CA GLN A 51 -15.31 8.76 -20.24
C GLN A 51 -15.03 7.52 -21.09
N VAL A 52 -13.81 7.00 -20.99
CA VAL A 52 -13.42 5.74 -21.61
C VAL A 52 -13.27 4.69 -20.52
N ARG A 53 -14.07 3.63 -20.59
CA ARG A 53 -13.86 2.45 -19.75
C ARG A 53 -12.59 1.74 -20.21
N ARG A 54 -11.62 1.61 -19.33
CA ARG A 54 -10.38 0.87 -19.56
C ARG A 54 -10.34 -0.29 -18.58
N GLU A 55 -10.04 -1.48 -19.09
CA GLU A 55 -9.90 -2.69 -18.29
C GLU A 55 -8.43 -3.06 -18.20
N TYR A 56 -8.01 -3.45 -17.00
CA TYR A 56 -6.64 -3.80 -16.70
C TYR A 56 -6.64 -5.11 -15.92
N VAL A 57 -5.70 -5.99 -16.26
CA VAL A 57 -5.52 -7.25 -15.54
C VAL A 57 -4.52 -7.02 -14.42
N GLY A 58 -4.86 -7.51 -13.22
CA GLY A 58 -4.01 -7.43 -12.04
C GLY A 58 -4.34 -8.53 -11.04
N THR A 59 -3.51 -8.68 -10.01
CA THR A 59 -3.74 -9.62 -8.92
C THR A 59 -3.89 -8.87 -7.61
N VAL A 60 -4.87 -9.25 -6.79
CA VAL A 60 -5.07 -8.69 -5.46
C VAL A 60 -4.23 -9.50 -4.46
N ARG A 61 -3.57 -8.80 -3.55
CA ARG A 61 -2.80 -9.41 -2.45
C ARG A 61 -3.23 -8.81 -1.12
N ALA A 62 -3.02 -9.56 -0.04
CA ALA A 62 -3.26 -9.06 1.30
C ALA A 62 -2.38 -7.81 1.56
N GLY A 63 -2.99 -6.75 2.08
CA GLY A 63 -2.27 -5.52 2.43
C GLY A 63 -1.24 -5.73 3.56
N GLN A 64 -1.51 -6.70 4.44
CA GLN A 64 -0.62 -7.12 5.51
C GLN A 64 -0.75 -8.63 5.72
N GLN A 65 0.37 -9.29 5.96
CA GLN A 65 0.43 -10.70 6.36
C GLN A 65 1.33 -10.80 7.59
N ALA A 66 0.89 -11.54 8.60
CA ALA A 66 1.63 -11.77 9.83
C ALA A 66 1.71 -13.27 10.12
N ASN A 67 2.90 -13.73 10.49
CA ASN A 67 3.10 -15.06 11.05
C ASN A 67 3.11 -14.91 12.58
N LEU A 68 2.09 -15.47 13.24
CA LEU A 68 1.92 -15.33 14.68
C LEU A 68 2.58 -16.50 15.42
N GLY A 69 3.20 -16.20 16.55
CA GLY A 69 3.85 -17.18 17.43
C GLY A 69 4.04 -16.61 18.82
N PHE A 70 4.37 -17.47 19.78
CA PHE A 70 4.65 -17.06 21.16
C PHE A 70 6.11 -16.59 21.30
N GLU A 71 6.34 -15.60 22.17
CA GLU A 71 7.69 -15.15 22.55
C GLU A 71 8.41 -16.20 23.40
N LEU A 72 7.66 -16.93 24.23
CA LEU A 72 8.17 -18.02 25.07
C LEU A 72 7.78 -19.37 24.48
N ALA A 73 8.69 -20.34 24.57
CA ALA A 73 8.38 -21.73 24.27
C ALA A 73 7.51 -22.33 25.38
N GLY A 74 6.56 -23.19 25.00
CA GLY A 74 5.73 -23.90 25.97
C GLY A 74 4.65 -24.76 25.31
N LYS A 75 3.79 -25.34 26.14
CA LYS A 75 2.66 -26.16 25.71
C LYS A 75 1.44 -25.29 25.48
N VAL A 76 0.73 -25.49 24.37
CA VAL A 76 -0.58 -24.87 24.14
C VAL A 76 -1.61 -25.45 25.12
N GLU A 77 -2.30 -24.58 25.84
CA GLU A 77 -3.42 -24.94 26.72
C GLU A 77 -4.73 -24.95 25.96
N THR A 78 -4.99 -23.93 25.13
CA THR A 78 -6.25 -23.80 24.40
C THR A 78 -6.06 -23.06 23.09
N ILE A 79 -6.79 -23.50 22.05
CA ILE A 79 -6.96 -22.81 20.78
C ILE A 79 -8.41 -22.29 20.75
N ARG A 80 -8.61 -21.00 20.45
CA ARG A 80 -9.91 -20.30 20.57
C ARG A 80 -10.56 -19.95 19.23
N VAL A 81 -9.88 -20.22 18.13
CA VAL A 81 -10.30 -19.85 16.77
C VAL A 81 -10.04 -20.99 15.81
N ASP A 82 -10.86 -21.08 14.76
CA ASP A 82 -10.71 -22.04 13.69
C ASP A 82 -10.09 -21.41 12.43
N VAL A 83 -9.65 -22.26 11.51
CA VAL A 83 -9.04 -21.82 10.26
C VAL A 83 -10.11 -21.17 9.38
N GLY A 84 -9.87 -19.91 9.01
CA GLY A 84 -10.78 -19.11 8.17
C GLY A 84 -11.61 -18.08 8.95
N ASP A 85 -11.53 -18.10 10.28
CA ASP A 85 -12.21 -17.12 11.11
C ASP A 85 -11.67 -15.70 10.90
N THR A 86 -12.58 -14.72 10.93
CA THR A 86 -12.22 -13.31 10.94
C THR A 86 -12.02 -12.85 12.38
N VAL A 87 -10.84 -12.29 12.67
CA VAL A 87 -10.47 -11.85 14.02
C VAL A 87 -10.14 -10.36 14.03
N THR A 88 -10.42 -9.70 15.15
CA THR A 88 -10.06 -8.30 15.36
C THR A 88 -8.82 -8.17 16.24
N LYS A 89 -8.25 -6.97 16.29
CA LYS A 89 -7.15 -6.65 17.20
C LYS A 89 -7.51 -7.06 18.65
N ASP A 90 -6.52 -7.56 19.37
CA ASP A 90 -6.59 -7.98 20.77
C ASP A 90 -7.50 -9.21 21.04
N THR A 91 -7.97 -9.89 19.99
CA THR A 91 -8.70 -11.16 20.11
C THR A 91 -7.74 -12.29 20.49
N PRO A 92 -7.92 -12.98 21.62
CA PRO A 92 -7.06 -14.09 22.00
C PRO A 92 -7.26 -15.29 21.08
N LEU A 93 -6.23 -15.66 20.32
CA LEU A 93 -6.29 -16.78 19.37
C LEU A 93 -5.92 -18.12 20.03
N ILE A 94 -4.84 -18.11 20.81
CA ILE A 94 -4.25 -19.30 21.45
C ILE A 94 -3.75 -18.89 22.84
N GLN A 95 -3.89 -19.76 23.82
CA GLN A 95 -3.37 -19.60 25.17
C GLN A 95 -2.31 -20.68 25.46
N LEU A 96 -1.18 -20.25 26.01
CA LEU A 96 -0.10 -21.12 26.48
C LEU A 96 -0.42 -21.59 27.91
N ASN A 97 -0.05 -22.81 28.27
CA ASN A 97 -0.07 -23.26 29.66
C ASN A 97 1.03 -22.51 30.43
N THR A 98 0.63 -21.77 31.47
CA THR A 98 1.53 -20.93 32.28
C THR A 98 1.59 -21.36 33.74
N ASP A 99 1.21 -22.59 34.08
CA ASP A 99 1.11 -23.06 35.47
C ASP A 99 2.47 -23.00 36.20
N LEU A 100 3.54 -23.37 35.49
CA LEU A 100 4.91 -23.29 36.01
C LEU A 100 5.33 -21.84 36.29
N LEU A 101 5.02 -20.92 35.38
CA LEU A 101 5.32 -19.50 35.55
C LEU A 101 4.55 -18.90 36.73
N HIS A 102 3.30 -19.32 36.94
CA HIS A 102 2.52 -18.88 38.08
C HIS A 102 3.10 -19.41 39.41
N THR A 103 3.58 -20.66 39.41
CA THR A 103 4.25 -21.26 40.57
C THR A 103 5.56 -20.54 40.90
N GLU A 104 6.38 -20.25 39.89
CA GLU A 104 7.63 -19.51 40.03
C GLU A 104 7.40 -18.08 40.54
N LEU A 105 6.39 -17.38 40.00
CA LEU A 105 5.96 -16.08 40.51
C LEU A 105 5.52 -16.16 41.97
N GLY A 106 4.80 -17.21 42.35
CA GLY A 106 4.41 -17.47 43.74
C GLY A 106 5.63 -17.64 44.66
N GLN A 107 6.62 -18.41 44.22
CA GLN A 107 7.87 -18.63 44.95
C GLN A 107 8.65 -17.32 45.12
N LEU A 108 8.83 -16.53 44.06
CA LEU A 108 9.54 -15.25 44.13
C LEU A 108 8.83 -14.26 45.05
N ASN A 109 7.50 -14.20 45.03
CA ASN A 109 6.73 -13.37 45.95
C ASN A 109 6.86 -13.81 47.41
N ALA A 110 7.00 -15.11 47.67
CA ALA A 110 7.25 -15.61 49.02
C ALA A 110 8.65 -15.21 49.51
N GLN A 111 9.66 -15.31 48.64
CA GLN A 111 11.03 -14.87 48.95
C GLN A 111 11.09 -13.35 49.21
N ASP A 112 10.42 -12.52 48.41
CA ASP A 112 10.34 -11.07 48.66
C ASP A 112 9.69 -10.77 50.03
N LYS A 113 8.60 -11.48 50.37
CA LYS A 113 7.96 -11.33 51.69
C LYS A 113 8.87 -11.74 52.84
N GLU A 114 9.63 -12.83 52.68
CA GLU A 114 10.61 -13.29 53.67
C GLU A 114 11.70 -12.24 53.91
N VAL A 115 12.32 -11.73 52.84
CA VAL A 115 13.35 -10.67 52.92
C VAL A 115 12.78 -9.41 53.58
N ARG A 116 11.57 -8.99 53.22
CA ARG A 116 10.89 -7.84 53.86
C ARG A 116 10.62 -8.08 55.34
N ALA A 117 10.21 -9.28 55.73
CA ALA A 117 9.98 -9.64 57.13
C ALA A 117 11.30 -9.61 57.93
N GLN A 118 12.38 -10.15 57.37
CA GLN A 118 13.72 -10.09 57.96
C GLN A 118 14.19 -8.64 58.10
N LEU A 119 14.02 -7.81 57.07
CA LEU A 119 14.37 -6.39 57.10
C LEU A 119 13.58 -5.64 58.19
N ASN A 120 12.28 -5.94 58.35
CA ASN A 120 11.46 -5.38 59.41
C ASN A 120 11.95 -5.78 60.81
N LEU A 121 12.33 -7.05 60.98
CA LEU A 121 12.91 -7.56 62.22
C LEU A 121 14.22 -6.84 62.56
N VAL A 122 15.15 -6.75 61.59
CA VAL A 122 16.43 -6.06 61.77
C VAL A 122 16.22 -4.58 62.08
N ASN A 123 15.30 -3.89 61.39
CA ASN A 123 14.97 -2.50 61.69
C ASN A 123 14.41 -2.32 63.12
N ALA A 124 13.53 -3.22 63.58
CA ALA A 124 12.99 -3.18 64.94
C ALA A 124 14.09 -3.44 65.99
N ASN A 125 14.99 -4.39 65.72
CA ASN A 125 16.13 -4.70 66.59
C ASN A 125 17.10 -3.52 66.66
N LEU A 126 17.45 -2.92 65.51
CA LEU A 126 18.32 -1.76 65.42
C LEU A 126 17.75 -0.58 66.20
N LYS A 127 16.44 -0.28 66.04
CA LYS A 127 15.75 0.74 66.84
C LYS A 127 15.82 0.46 68.34
N ARG A 128 15.66 -0.81 68.75
CA ARG A 128 15.77 -1.24 70.15
C ARG A 128 17.19 -1.02 70.69
N GLN A 129 18.21 -1.44 69.96
CA GLN A 129 19.61 -1.30 70.37
C GLN A 129 20.03 0.15 70.47
N GLN A 130 19.62 1.01 69.52
CA GLN A 130 19.87 2.45 69.59
C GLN A 130 19.25 3.09 70.85
N SER A 131 18.03 2.69 71.23
CA SER A 131 17.38 3.16 72.46
C SER A 131 18.11 2.71 73.73
N LEU A 132 18.67 1.49 73.74
CA LEU A 132 19.45 0.97 74.85
C LEU A 132 20.84 1.61 74.95
N LYS A 133 21.49 1.90 73.82
CA LYS A 133 22.76 2.65 73.77
C LYS A 133 22.61 4.04 74.37
N ALA A 134 21.52 4.75 74.06
CA ALA A 134 21.22 6.05 74.68
C ALA A 134 21.10 6.00 76.22
N LYS A 135 20.85 4.80 76.77
CA LYS A 135 20.77 4.54 78.22
C LYS A 135 22.06 3.90 78.80
N GLY A 136 23.10 3.70 77.97
CA GLY A 136 24.37 3.10 78.38
C GLY A 136 24.40 1.56 78.45
N PHE A 137 23.40 0.87 77.88
CA PHE A 137 23.22 -0.59 78.02
C PHE A 137 23.51 -1.41 76.75
N SER A 138 24.10 -0.83 75.70
CA SER A 138 24.37 -1.53 74.43
C SER A 138 25.75 -1.19 73.85
N ALA A 139 26.32 -2.12 73.09
CA ALA A 139 27.66 -2.01 72.51
C ALA A 139 27.61 -1.52 71.05
N ASP A 140 28.63 -0.77 70.62
CA ASP A 140 28.70 -0.19 69.27
C ASP A 140 28.78 -1.27 68.18
N ALA A 141 29.55 -2.33 68.45
CA ALA A 141 29.70 -3.45 67.53
C ALA A 141 28.37 -4.14 67.17
N GLU A 142 27.41 -4.19 68.09
CA GLU A 142 26.09 -4.80 67.84
C GLU A 142 25.23 -3.93 66.91
N ILE A 143 25.29 -2.61 67.07
CA ILE A 143 24.59 -1.68 66.18
C ILE A 143 25.21 -1.70 64.79
N ASP A 144 26.54 -1.75 64.70
CA ASP A 144 27.26 -1.83 63.43
C ASP A 144 26.96 -3.14 62.68
N ALA A 145 26.86 -4.26 63.41
CA ALA A 145 26.45 -5.55 62.86
C ALA A 145 25.03 -5.50 62.28
N LEU A 146 24.04 -5.01 63.04
CA LEU A 146 22.66 -4.87 62.57
C LEU A 146 22.52 -3.88 61.41
N THR A 147 23.34 -2.82 61.39
CA THR A 147 23.37 -1.85 60.28
C THR A 147 23.91 -2.50 59.00
N SER A 148 24.95 -3.33 59.14
CA SER A 148 25.51 -4.10 58.03
C SER A 148 24.51 -5.13 57.51
N GLU A 149 23.86 -5.89 58.39
CA GLU A 149 22.83 -6.86 58.02
C GLU A 149 21.65 -6.19 57.30
N LYS A 150 21.19 -5.05 57.80
CA LYS A 150 20.19 -4.23 57.12
C LYS A 150 20.63 -3.86 55.70
N GLY A 151 21.88 -3.44 55.52
CA GLY A 151 22.42 -3.08 54.20
C GLY A 151 22.40 -4.24 53.22
N VAL A 152 22.71 -5.47 53.68
CA VAL A 152 22.64 -6.69 52.86
C VAL A 152 21.19 -6.97 52.41
N LEU A 153 20.23 -6.88 53.33
CA LEU A 153 18.81 -7.15 53.05
C LEU A 153 18.13 -6.08 52.18
N GLN A 154 18.70 -4.87 52.09
CA GLN A 154 18.22 -3.82 51.19
C GLN A 154 18.79 -3.94 49.77
N ALA A 155 19.86 -4.71 49.59
CA ALA A 155 20.50 -4.91 48.29
C ALA A 155 19.90 -6.09 47.50
N THR A 156 19.18 -6.98 48.18
CA THR A 156 18.39 -8.09 47.61
C THR A 156 16.99 -7.64 47.23
#